data_AF-A0A3L6T8P6-F1
#
_entry.id   AF-A0A3L6T8P6-F1
#
_cell.length_a   1.000
_cell.length_b   1.000
_cell.length_c   1.000
_cell.angle_alpha   90.00
_cell.angle_beta   90.00
_cell.angle_gamma   90.00
#
_symmetry.space_group_name_H-M   'P 1'
#
loop_
_entity.id
_entity.type
_entity.pdbx_description
1 polymer ?
#
loop_
_entity_poly.entity_id
_entity_poly.type
_entity_poly.pdbx_seq_one_letter_code
_entity_poly.pdbx_strand_id
1 'polypeptide(L)'
;MAMIWEFACPAAVGGADDPRMNPMAPGAPALESLRCQRILVCAGEKDWATTRVRAYYAALAASAWPGSTAWLESEGEGHVFFLQKPECTNARELMDRIVTFVNGS
;
A
#
# COMPACT_ATOMS: atom_id res chain seq x y z
N MET A 1 1.85 -14.62 3.07
CA MET A 1 0.60 -13.85 2.96
C MET A 1 -0.62 -14.71 2.65
N ALA A 2 -0.56 -15.63 1.67
CA ALA A 2 -1.69 -16.50 1.31
C ALA A 2 -2.35 -17.19 2.53
N MET A 3 -1.57 -17.86 3.39
CA MET A 3 -2.12 -18.57 4.56
C MET A 3 -2.87 -17.66 5.55
N ILE A 4 -2.40 -16.42 5.78
CA ILE A 4 -3.09 -15.48 6.68
C ILE A 4 -4.39 -15.02 6.03
N TRP A 5 -4.36 -14.74 4.72
CA TRP A 5 -5.53 -14.28 3.99
C TRP A 5 -6.61 -15.36 3.88
N GLU A 6 -6.24 -16.59 3.54
CA GLU A 6 -7.17 -17.72 3.44
C GLU A 6 -7.78 -18.07 4.80
N PHE A 7 -7.02 -17.91 5.88
CA PHE A 7 -7.55 -18.03 7.24
C PHE A 7 -8.56 -16.92 7.57
N ALA A 8 -8.23 -15.65 7.28
CA ALA A 8 -9.08 -14.51 7.56
C ALA A 8 -10.31 -14.41 6.62
N CYS A 9 -10.18 -14.91 5.39
CA CYS A 9 -11.20 -14.94 4.37
C CYS A 9 -11.34 -16.36 3.81
N PRO A 10 -12.12 -17.24 4.48
CA PRO A 10 -12.25 -18.64 4.07
C PRO A 10 -12.84 -18.84 2.66
N ALA A 11 -13.55 -17.83 2.15
CA ALA A 11 -14.06 -17.78 0.78
C ALA A 11 -13.05 -17.14 -0.20
N ALA A 12 -11.77 -17.06 0.17
CA ALA A 12 -10.73 -16.56 -0.72
C ALA A 12 -10.58 -17.49 -1.93
N VAL A 13 -10.42 -16.90 -3.10
CA VAL A 13 -10.13 -17.61 -4.34
C VAL A 13 -8.77 -17.15 -4.83
N GLY A 14 -7.86 -18.07 -5.12
CA GLY A 14 -6.51 -17.72 -5.60
C GLY A 14 -5.56 -17.24 -4.49
N GLY A 15 -5.90 -17.43 -3.21
CA GLY A 15 -5.02 -17.14 -2.08
C GLY A 15 -4.59 -15.67 -2.04
N ALA A 16 -3.29 -15.40 -2.21
CA ALA A 16 -2.77 -14.04 -2.23
C ALA A 16 -3.20 -13.22 -3.46
N ASP A 17 -3.72 -13.86 -4.51
CA ASP A 17 -4.27 -13.22 -5.70
C ASP A 17 -5.80 -13.14 -5.69
N ASP A 18 -6.42 -13.32 -4.52
CA ASP A 18 -7.83 -12.95 -4.36
C ASP A 18 -8.00 -11.44 -4.66
N PRO A 19 -8.97 -11.04 -5.52
CA PRO A 19 -9.21 -9.63 -5.87
C PRO A 19 -9.41 -8.66 -4.71
N ARG A 20 -9.86 -9.15 -3.55
CA ARG A 20 -10.03 -8.32 -2.34
C ARG A 20 -8.71 -8.05 -1.62
N MET A 21 -7.71 -8.91 -1.81
CA MET A 21 -6.36 -8.76 -1.26
C MET A 21 -5.41 -8.11 -2.28
N ASN A 22 -5.46 -8.55 -3.54
CA ASN A 22 -4.62 -8.06 -4.61
C ASN A 22 -5.46 -7.31 -5.66
N PRO A 23 -5.50 -5.97 -5.63
CA PRO A 23 -6.26 -5.17 -6.60
C PRO A 23 -5.68 -5.24 -8.02
N MET A 24 -4.52 -5.88 -8.20
CA MET A 24 -3.90 -6.14 -9.51
C MET A 24 -4.16 -7.55 -10.03
N ALA A 25 -4.90 -8.38 -9.28
CA ALA A 25 -5.19 -9.75 -9.69
C ALA A 25 -6.18 -9.81 -10.86
N PRO A 26 -6.14 -10.88 -11.67
CA PRO A 26 -7.18 -11.14 -12.68
C PRO A 26 -8.58 -11.13 -12.06
N GLY A 27 -9.49 -10.37 -12.69
CA GLY A 27 -10.88 -10.23 -12.21
C GLY A 27 -11.06 -9.21 -11.08
N ALA A 28 -10.01 -8.53 -10.64
CA ALA A 28 -10.16 -7.38 -9.74
C ALA A 28 -10.84 -6.19 -10.44
N PRO A 29 -11.60 -5.37 -9.69
CA PRO A 29 -12.12 -4.12 -10.21
C PRO A 29 -10.99 -3.23 -10.74
N ALA A 30 -11.24 -2.59 -11.88
CA ALA A 30 -10.27 -1.69 -12.50
C ALA A 30 -9.93 -0.52 -11.55
N LEU A 31 -8.65 -0.14 -11.47
CA LEU A 31 -8.18 0.94 -10.59
C LEU A 31 -8.83 2.29 -10.94
N GLU A 32 -9.24 2.48 -12.19
CA GLU A 32 -10.00 3.62 -12.69
C GLU A 32 -11.31 3.85 -11.93
N SER A 33 -11.86 2.80 -11.30
CA SER A 33 -13.10 2.87 -10.53
C SER A 33 -12.93 3.45 -9.12
N LEU A 34 -11.68 3.67 -8.67
CA LEU A 34 -11.38 4.25 -7.37
C LEU A 34 -12.04 5.63 -7.22
N ARG A 35 -12.79 5.81 -6.13
CA ARG A 35 -13.59 7.01 -5.87
C ARG A 35 -12.86 8.09 -5.07
N CYS A 36 -11.70 7.78 -4.51
CA CYS A 36 -10.85 8.77 -3.88
C CYS A 36 -10.15 9.63 -4.93
N GLN A 37 -9.79 10.86 -4.54
CA GLN A 37 -9.08 11.81 -5.41
C GLN A 37 -7.56 11.74 -5.24
N ARG A 38 -7.10 11.25 -4.08
CA ARG A 38 -5.69 11.21 -3.70
C ARG A 38 -5.40 9.89 -3.00
N ILE A 39 -4.25 9.28 -3.28
CA ILE A 39 -3.75 8.09 -2.59
C ILE A 39 -2.29 8.33 -2.22
N LEU A 40 -1.95 8.12 -0.95
CA LEU A 40 -0.57 8.00 -0.49
C LEU A 40 -0.26 6.51 -0.31
N VAL A 41 0.80 6.03 -0.96
CA VAL A 41 1.31 4.67 -0.80
C VAL A 41 2.67 4.74 -0.09
N CYS A 42 2.80 4.01 1.01
CA CYS A 42 4.01 3.99 1.84
C CYS A 42 4.58 2.58 1.93
N ALA A 43 5.92 2.44 1.87
CA ALA A 43 6.62 1.18 2.08
C ALA A 43 7.85 1.35 2.99
N GLY A 44 8.27 0.28 3.66
CA GLY A 44 9.62 0.19 4.23
C GLY A 44 10.49 -0.63 3.29
N GLU A 45 11.68 -0.17 2.92
CA GLU A 45 12.51 -0.81 1.88
C GLU A 45 12.74 -2.33 2.10
N LYS A 46 12.87 -2.75 3.36
CA LYS A 46 13.15 -4.14 3.78
C LYS A 46 11.91 -4.91 4.22
N ASP A 47 10.71 -4.35 4.07
CA ASP A 47 9.47 -5.07 4.32
C ASP A 47 9.27 -6.19 3.28
N TRP A 48 8.82 -7.34 3.74
CA TRP A 48 8.50 -8.49 2.88
C TRP A 48 7.37 -8.17 1.88
N ALA A 49 6.56 -7.15 2.16
CA ALA A 49 5.48 -6.68 1.28
C ALA A 49 5.93 -5.66 0.21
N THR A 50 7.15 -5.11 0.29
CA THR A 50 7.56 -3.93 -0.48
C THR A 50 7.43 -4.07 -1.97
N THR A 51 7.78 -5.23 -2.53
CA THR A 51 7.60 -5.51 -3.97
C THR A 51 6.15 -5.35 -4.40
N ARG A 52 5.19 -5.81 -3.58
CA ARG A 52 3.74 -5.67 -3.88
C ARG A 52 3.28 -4.22 -3.73
N VAL A 53 3.77 -3.52 -2.72
CA VAL A 53 3.43 -2.10 -2.49
C VAL A 53 3.95 -1.22 -3.65
N ARG A 54 5.19 -1.43 -4.10
CA ARG A 54 5.75 -0.77 -5.29
C ARG A 54 4.93 -1.07 -6.55
N ALA A 55 4.53 -2.33 -6.74
CA ALA A 55 3.71 -2.73 -7.89
C ALA A 55 2.34 -2.03 -7.89
N TYR A 56 1.69 -1.91 -6.73
CA TYR A 56 0.43 -1.17 -6.61
C TYR A 56 0.60 0.31 -6.93
N TYR A 57 1.65 0.96 -6.41
CA TYR A 57 1.95 2.36 -6.74
C TYR A 57 2.19 2.55 -8.24
N ALA A 58 3.02 1.71 -8.85
CA ALA A 58 3.28 1.76 -10.29
C ALA A 58 2.01 1.55 -11.13
N ALA A 59 1.14 0.63 -10.70
CA ALA A 59 -0.13 0.38 -11.38
C ALA A 59 -1.09 1.56 -11.27
N LEU A 60 -1.22 2.21 -10.11
CA LEU A 60 -2.01 3.43 -9.96
C LEU A 60 -1.49 4.52 -10.90
N ALA A 61 -0.17 4.73 -10.94
CA ALA A 61 0.47 5.74 -11.79
C ALA A 61 0.31 5.46 -13.30
N ALA A 62 0.19 4.19 -13.69
CA ALA A 62 -0.01 3.78 -15.08
C ALA A 62 -1.50 3.67 -15.49
N SER A 63 -2.42 3.63 -14.52
CA SER A 63 -3.86 3.52 -14.77
C SER A 63 -4.46 4.83 -15.30
N ALA A 64 -5.67 4.75 -15.86
CA ALA A 64 -6.44 5.94 -16.24
C ALA A 64 -7.22 6.55 -15.05
N TRP A 65 -6.92 6.15 -13.81
CA TRP A 65 -7.53 6.74 -12.63
C TRP A 65 -7.22 8.25 -12.55
N PRO A 66 -8.23 9.13 -12.46
CA PRO A 66 -8.03 10.57 -12.58
C PRO A 66 -7.46 11.24 -11.31
N GLY A 67 -7.21 10.47 -10.25
CA GLY A 67 -6.66 11.00 -9.00
C GLY A 67 -5.15 11.19 -9.04
N SER A 68 -4.59 11.58 -7.91
CA SER A 68 -3.14 11.71 -7.74
C SER A 68 -2.57 10.68 -6.77
N THR A 69 -1.41 10.14 -7.12
CA THR A 69 -0.65 9.22 -6.27
C THR A 69 0.54 9.93 -5.65
N ALA A 70 0.78 9.69 -4.37
CA ALA A 70 2.01 10.05 -3.67
C ALA A 70 2.73 8.79 -3.20
N TRP A 71 4.07 8.83 -3.20
CA TRP A 71 4.93 7.75 -2.75
C TRP A 71 5.78 8.18 -1.56
N LEU A 72 6.00 7.27 -0.62
CA LEU A 72 7.06 7.37 0.38
C LEU A 72 7.64 5.97 0.61
N GLU A 73 8.95 5.81 0.46
CA GLU A 73 9.64 4.60 0.87
C GLU A 73 10.68 4.93 1.92
N SER A 74 10.58 4.31 3.09
CA SER A 74 11.51 4.50 4.19
C SER A 74 12.69 3.54 4.05
N GLU A 75 13.86 4.09 3.71
CA GLU A 75 15.10 3.34 3.51
C GLU A 75 15.49 2.56 4.77
N GLY A 76 15.92 1.31 4.60
CA GLY A 76 16.37 0.45 5.67
C GLY A 76 15.26 -0.10 6.58
N GLU A 77 14.00 0.29 6.37
CA GLU A 77 12.90 -0.06 7.26
C GLU A 77 12.20 -1.37 6.92
N GLY A 78 11.89 -2.14 7.95
CA GLY A 78 11.13 -3.38 7.84
C GLY A 78 9.63 -3.20 8.09
N HIS A 79 8.94 -4.33 8.17
CA HIS A 79 7.50 -4.37 8.46
C HIS A 79 7.19 -3.68 9.79
N VAL A 80 6.16 -2.81 9.79
CA VAL A 80 5.63 -2.10 10.97
C VAL A 80 6.66 -1.33 11.80
N PHE A 81 7.77 -0.88 11.20
CA PHE A 81 8.86 -0.22 11.91
C PHE A 81 8.41 0.98 12.77
N PHE A 82 7.42 1.74 12.31
CA PHE A 82 6.89 2.92 13.00
C PHE A 82 6.20 2.60 14.34
N LEU A 83 5.73 1.35 14.54
CA LEU A 83 5.21 0.90 15.83
C LEU A 83 6.34 0.42 16.76
N GLN A 84 7.41 -0.15 16.20
CA GLN A 84 8.52 -0.70 16.96
C GLN A 84 9.52 0.36 17.42
N LYS A 85 9.73 1.38 16.60
CA LYS A 85 10.65 2.50 16.86
C LYS A 85 10.01 3.85 16.48
N PRO A 86 8.96 4.27 17.21
CA PRO A 86 8.20 5.49 16.89
C PRO A 86 9.06 6.76 16.90
N GLU A 87 10.16 6.77 17.66
CA GLU A 87 11.06 7.92 17.80
C GLU A 87 12.14 8.02 16.72
N CYS A 88 12.26 7.03 15.83
CA CYS A 88 13.28 7.09 14.77
C CYS A 88 12.91 8.12 13.69
N THR A 89 13.93 8.62 12.99
CA THR A 89 13.77 9.63 11.94
C THR A 89 12.73 9.22 10.88
N ASN A 90 12.83 7.99 10.39
CA ASN A 90 11.90 7.48 9.37
C ASN A 90 10.45 7.37 9.87
N ALA A 91 10.24 7.10 11.17
CA ALA A 91 8.89 6.98 11.72
C ALA A 91 8.23 8.36 11.85
N ARG A 92 9.02 9.37 12.24
CA ARG A 92 8.59 10.77 12.27
C ARG A 92 8.31 11.29 10.85
N GLU A 93 9.18 11.01 9.88
CA GLU A 93 8.96 11.37 8.48
C GLU A 93 7.68 10.74 7.91
N LEU A 94 7.44 9.44 8.18
CA LEU A 94 6.21 8.77 7.78
C LEU A 94 4.98 9.47 8.39
N MET A 95 5.03 9.80 9.68
CA MET A 95 3.93 10.48 10.37
C MET A 95 3.68 11.88 9.78
N ASP A 96 4.74 12.68 9.60
CA ASP A 96 4.66 14.01 9.00
C ASP A 96 4.07 13.94 7.58
N ARG A 97 4.48 12.94 6.79
CA ARG A 97 3.95 12.72 5.45
C ARG A 97 2.46 12.38 5.46
N ILE A 98 2.02 11.54 6.39
CA ILE A 98 0.60 11.18 6.56
C ILE A 98 -0.22 12.41 6.96
N VAL A 99 0.23 13.17 7.96
CA VAL A 99 -0.46 14.38 8.44
C VAL A 99 -0.59 15.41 7.32
N THR A 100 0.51 15.67 6.62
CA THR A 100 0.55 16.57 5.46
C THR A 100 -0.44 16.14 4.38
N PHE A 101 -0.42 14.85 4.01
CA PHE A 101 -1.31 14.31 3.00
C PHE A 101 -2.79 14.42 3.40
N VAL A 102 -3.14 14.08 4.63
CA VAL A 102 -4.52 14.16 5.13
C VAL A 102 -5.02 15.61 5.15
N ASN A 103 -4.20 16.54 5.63
CA ASN A 103 -4.56 17.96 5.68
C ASN A 103 -4.63 18.63 4.30
N GLY A 104 -4.05 18.02 3.26
CA GLY A 104 -4.04 18.58 1.91
C GLY A 104 -3.07 19.75 1.73
N SER A 105 -2.14 19.89 2.68
CA SER A 105 -1.01 20.84 2.66
C SER A 105 0.18 20.29 1.91
#